data_AF-A0A8J2VNY7-F1
#
_entry.id   AF-A0A8J2VNY7-F1
#
_cell.length_a   1.000
_cell.length_b   1.000
_cell.length_c   1.000
_cell.angle_alpha   90.00
_cell.angle_beta   90.00
_cell.angle_gamma   90.00
#
_symmetry.space_group_name_H-M   'P 1'
#
loop_
_entity.id
_entity.type
_entity.pdbx_description
1 polymer ?
#
loop_
_entity_poly.entity_id
_entity_poly.type
_entity_poly.pdbx_seq_one_letter_code
_entity_poly.pdbx_strand_id
1 'polypeptide(L)' 'MKTFEDKLYKAYHMTPRRYKYIGNGNWEVWVKENDTGKNPYVTVNENTGDFHG' A
#
# COMPACT_ATOMS: atom_id res chain seq x y z
N MET A 1 11.90 6.48 5.90
CA MET A 1 10.76 5.57 5.68
C MET A 1 10.09 5.99 4.36
N LYS A 2 10.46 5.36 3.24
CA LYS A 2 9.93 5.65 1.87
C LYS A 2 9.94 4.44 0.93
N THR A 3 10.45 3.29 1.38
CA THR A 3 10.75 2.15 0.51
C THR A 3 9.51 1.45 -0.04
N PHE A 4 8.41 1.42 0.70
CA PHE A 4 7.15 0.84 0.20
C PHE A 4 6.51 1.74 -0.88
N GLU A 5 6.35 3.03 -0.60
CA GLU A 5 5.71 3.98 -1.52
C GLU A 5 6.50 4.14 -2.82
N ASP A 6 7.83 4.23 -2.74
CA ASP A 6 8.70 4.30 -3.92
C ASP A 6 8.65 3.01 -4.75
N LYS A 7 8.61 1.83 -4.11
CA LYS A 7 8.46 0.55 -4.82
C LYS A 7 7.09 0.44 -5.49
N LEU A 8 6.03 0.84 -4.79
CA LEU A 8 4.66 0.81 -5.30
C LEU A 8 4.52 1.72 -6.52
N TYR A 9 5.08 2.92 -6.46
CA TYR A 9 5.05 3.84 -7.60
C TYR A 9 5.92 3.37 -8.76
N LYS A 10 7.13 2.86 -8.51
CA LYS A 10 8.02 2.36 -9.59
C LYS A 10 7.49 1.11 -10.29
N ALA A 11 6.89 0.18 -9.55
CA ALA A 11 6.41 -1.07 -10.12
C ALA A 11 5.02 -0.94 -10.77
N TYR A 12 4.13 -0.13 -10.17
CA TYR A 12 2.72 -0.09 -10.55
C TYR A 12 2.19 1.31 -10.88
N HIS A 13 3.00 2.36 -10.77
CA HIS A 13 2.57 3.76 -10.91
C HIS A 13 1.38 4.14 -9.99
N MET A 14 1.27 3.46 -8.84
CA MET A 14 0.21 3.70 -7.86
C MET A 14 0.72 4.51 -6.68
N THR A 15 -0.13 5.41 -6.18
CA THR A 15 0.15 6.21 -5.00
C THR A 15 -0.77 5.79 -3.85
N PRO A 16 -0.24 5.57 -2.63
CA PRO A 16 -1.06 5.36 -1.45
C PRO A 16 -1.95 6.56 -1.20
N ARG A 17 -3.22 6.31 -0.87
CA ARG A 17 -4.22 7.33 -0.56
C ARG A 17 -4.58 7.35 0.92
N ARG A 18 -4.59 6.18 1.55
CA ARG A 18 -4.96 6.03 2.97
C ARG A 18 -4.19 4.88 3.59
N TYR A 19 -3.84 5.06 4.84
CA TYR A 19 -3.27 4.05 5.72
C TYR A 19 -4.24 3.80 6.88
N LYS A 20 -4.40 2.54 7.29
CA LYS A 20 -5.12 2.18 8.52
C LYS A 20 -4.38 1.02 9.17
N TYR A 21 -3.97 1.25 10.41
CA TYR A 21 -3.38 0.21 11.23
C TYR A 21 -4.46 -0.79 11.66
N ILE A 22 -4.19 -2.08 11.47
CA ILE A 22 -5.10 -3.17 11.84
C ILE A 22 -4.53 -4.09 12.93
N GLY A 23 -3.35 -3.76 13.48
CA GLY A 23 -2.71 -4.52 14.56
C GLY A 23 -1.59 -5.44 14.09
N ASN A 24 -0.73 -5.87 15.03
CA ASN A 24 0.42 -6.77 14.78
C ASN A 24 1.40 -6.28 13.70
N GLY A 25 1.58 -4.96 13.58
CA GLY A 25 2.40 -4.36 12.53
C GLY A 25 1.74 -4.38 11.14
N ASN A 26 0.49 -4.80 11.01
CA ASN A 26 -0.21 -4.83 9.73
C ASN A 26 -0.98 -3.51 9.47
N TRP A 27 -0.92 -3.08 8.22
CA TRP A 27 -1.55 -1.87 7.70
C TRP A 27 -2.37 -2.20 6.46
N GLU A 28 -3.63 -1.79 6.44
CA GLU A 28 -4.38 -1.66 5.19
C GLU A 28 -3.94 -0.36 4.51
N VAL A 29 -3.43 -0.48 3.28
CA VAL A 29 -2.99 0.64 2.45
C VAL A 29 -3.86 0.70 1.22
N TRP A 30 -4.78 1.66 1.17
CA TRP A 30 -5.60 1.91 -0.01
C TRP A 30 -4.78 2.69 -1.01
N VAL A 31 -4.78 2.22 -2.24
CA VAL A 31 -4.09 2.87 -3.36
C VAL A 31 -5.14 3.43 -4.30
N LYS A 32 -4.85 4.59 -4.88
CA LYS A 32 -5.70 5.15 -5.92
C LYS A 32 -5.16 4.65 -7.26
N GLU A 33 -5.87 3.74 -7.91
CA GLU A 33 -5.61 3.48 -9.33
C GLU A 33 -6.02 4.71 -10.13
N ASN A 34 -5.11 5.25 -10.93
CA ASN A 34 -5.38 6.45 -11.71
C ASN A 34 -6.38 6.22 -12.86
N ASP A 35 -6.56 4.97 -13.32
CA ASP A 35 -7.32 4.67 -14.54
C ASP A 35 -8.69 3.99 -14.34
N THR A 36 -8.94 3.31 -13.22
CA THR A 36 -10.10 2.41 -13.10
C THR A 36 -11.21 2.89 -12.16
N GLY A 37 -10.97 3.97 -11.40
CA GLY A 37 -11.90 4.46 -10.37
C GLY A 37 -12.10 3.52 -9.18
N LYS A 38 -11.41 2.37 -9.16
CA LYS A 38 -11.39 1.44 -8.02
C LYS A 38 -10.39 1.92 -6.97
N ASN A 39 -10.68 1.64 -5.71
CA ASN A 39 -9.75 1.84 -4.59
C ASN A 39 -9.30 0.46 -4.09
N PRO A 40 -8.42 -0.25 -4.82
CA PRO A 40 -7.83 -1.47 -4.28
C PRO A 40 -7.02 -1.13 -3.02
N TYR A 41 -6.86 -2.11 -2.13
CA TYR A 41 -6.04 -1.98 -0.95
C TYR A 41 -5.08 -3.16 -0.88
N VAL A 42 -3.91 -2.91 -0.29
CA VAL A 42 -2.91 -3.94 0.00
C VAL A 42 -2.68 -3.96 1.50
N THR A 43 -2.50 -5.14 2.07
CA THR A 43 -2.08 -5.30 3.46
C THR A 43 -0.56 -5.32 3.50
N VAL A 44 0.04 -4.45 4.31
CA VAL A 44 1.50 -4.34 4.48
C VAL A 44 1.86 -4.64 5.92
N ASN A 45 2.84 -5.50 6.16
CA ASN A 45 3.42 -5.68 7.49
C ASN A 45 4.67 -4.81 7.64
N GLU A 46 4.69 -3.89 8.61
CA GLU A 46 5.83 -3.00 8.83
C GLU A 46 7.04 -3.70 9.46
N ASN A 47 6.82 -4.79 10.21
CA ASN A 47 7.87 -5.53 10.89
C ASN A 47 8.67 -6.41 9.92
N THR A 48 8.02 -6.97 8.90
CA THR A 48 8.66 -7.84 7.90
C THR A 48 8.88 -7.15 6.55
N GLY A 49 8.10 -6.12 6.23
CA GLY A 49 8.09 -5.47 4.93
C GLY A 49 7.29 -6.22 3.85
N ASP A 50 6.59 -7.29 4.23
CA ASP A 50 5.75 -8.08 3.31
C ASP A 50 4.48 -7.33 2.95
N PHE A 51 4.00 -7.52 1.72
CA PHE A 51 2.71 -6.99 1.30
C PHE A 51 1.93 -8.00 0.46
N HIS A 52 0.60 -8.04 0.68
CA HIS A 52 -0.35 -8.85 -0.06
C HIS A 52 -1.46 -7.94 -0.63
N GLY A 53 -1.79 -8.11 -1.90
CA GLY A 53 -2.85 -7.40 -2.62
C GLY A 53 -3.75 -8.37 -3.37
#